data_AF-A0A1H5Q972-F1
#
_entry.id   AF-A0A1H5Q972-F1
#
_cell.length_a   1.000
_cell.length_b   1.000
_cell.length_c   1.000
_cell.angle_alpha   90.00
_cell.angle_beta   90.00
_cell.angle_gamma   90.00
#
_symmetry.space_group_name_H-M   'P 1'
#
loop_
_entity.id
_entity.type
_entity.pdbx_description
1 polymer ?
#
loop_
_entity_poly.entity_id
_entity_poly.type
_entity_poly.pdbx_seq_one_letter_code
_entity_poly.pdbx_strand_id
1 'polypeptide(L)'
;MSGVSTEDNGDGDPRRAIELLWGVPGPPRRGPKPKLTTADVVGAAIALADADTIDAVTIRRVAEQLGVSPMSLYTYVPGRAELLDLMIDHAHGELPVPDPALGWRAALTAIAEDQWALFHRHPWLLQVTTSRSALGPHSFAKYERELRAVEGIGLDDVEMDAAVALVTGLVRTTARSSLDAARLVRTSGLTDAQWWERAAPVLAGIPAAAAEHYPLASRVGQAAGEAHNAAEDPAYTFRFGLARVLDGIETLITARSQRASERQE
;
A
#
# COMPACT_ATOMS: atom_id res chain seq x y z
N MET A 1 -10.25 20.99 -6.47
CA MET A 1 -10.10 20.10 -5.29
C MET A 1 -11.25 19.11 -5.30
N SER A 2 -11.20 18.12 -6.20
CA SER A 2 -12.14 17.00 -6.15
C SER A 2 -11.69 16.10 -5.01
N GLY A 3 -12.57 15.89 -4.02
CA GLY A 3 -12.28 15.12 -2.82
C GLY A 3 -11.74 13.74 -3.19
N VAL A 4 -10.66 13.34 -2.53
CA VAL A 4 -10.29 11.92 -2.47
C VAL A 4 -11.41 11.27 -1.68
N SER A 5 -12.35 10.64 -2.38
CA SER A 5 -13.34 9.76 -1.76
C SER A 5 -12.58 8.58 -1.20
N THR A 6 -12.29 8.62 0.11
CA THR A 6 -11.79 7.45 0.83
C THR A 6 -12.95 6.49 0.94
N GLU A 7 -12.97 5.44 0.11
CA GLU A 7 -14.06 4.46 0.15
C GLU A 7 -13.81 3.46 1.29
N ASP A 8 -14.87 3.18 2.04
CA ASP A 8 -14.84 2.26 3.18
C ASP A 8 -15.16 0.84 2.71
N ASN A 9 -14.26 -0.10 3.00
CA ASN A 9 -14.46 -1.51 2.74
C ASN A 9 -15.34 -2.19 3.82
N GLY A 10 -15.68 -1.46 4.90
CA GLY A 10 -16.39 -1.98 6.07
C GLY A 10 -17.93 -2.03 6.00
N ASP A 11 -18.56 -1.67 4.88
CA ASP A 11 -20.03 -1.58 4.74
C ASP A 11 -20.72 -2.89 4.28
N GLY A 12 -19.96 -3.95 3.98
CA GLY A 12 -20.45 -5.26 3.53
C GLY A 12 -20.83 -6.23 4.67
N ASP A 13 -21.32 -7.43 4.33
CA ASP A 13 -21.53 -8.52 5.32
C ASP A 13 -20.19 -9.23 5.57
N PRO A 14 -19.53 -9.00 6.74
CA PRO A 14 -18.19 -9.52 6.99
C PRO A 14 -18.16 -11.04 7.00
N ARG A 15 -19.27 -11.71 7.35
CA ARG A 15 -19.34 -13.17 7.34
C ARG A 15 -19.24 -13.70 5.92
N ARG A 16 -19.94 -13.09 4.98
CA ARG A 16 -19.93 -13.51 3.58
C ARG A 16 -18.60 -13.25 2.90
N ALA A 17 -17.95 -12.12 3.21
CA ALA A 17 -16.60 -11.84 2.75
C ALA A 17 -15.61 -12.92 3.23
N ILE A 18 -15.63 -13.25 4.52
CA ILE A 18 -14.78 -14.30 5.11
C ILE A 18 -15.08 -15.67 4.48
N GLU A 19 -16.34 -16.08 4.37
CA GLU A 19 -16.70 -17.36 3.74
C GLU A 19 -16.15 -17.49 2.31
N LEU A 20 -16.20 -16.41 1.51
CA LEU A 20 -15.67 -16.39 0.15
C LEU A 20 -14.14 -16.42 0.11
N LEU A 21 -13.48 -15.59 0.92
CA LEU A 21 -12.02 -15.50 0.99
C LEU A 21 -11.39 -16.83 1.40
N TRP A 22 -11.99 -17.51 2.37
CA TRP A 22 -11.50 -18.78 2.90
C TRP A 22 -12.01 -20.01 2.14
N GLY A 23 -12.78 -19.81 1.08
CA GLY A 23 -13.32 -20.89 0.26
C GLY A 23 -14.23 -21.85 1.02
N VAL A 24 -14.92 -21.37 2.07
CA VAL A 24 -15.86 -22.18 2.85
C VAL A 24 -16.95 -22.67 1.88
N PRO A 25 -17.06 -24.00 1.66
CA PRO A 25 -17.94 -24.50 0.62
C PRO A 25 -19.39 -24.14 0.91
N GLY A 26 -20.00 -23.35 0.03
CA GLY A 26 -21.44 -23.19 -0.01
C GLY A 26 -22.13 -24.51 -0.37
N PRO A 27 -23.45 -24.64 -0.10
CA PRO A 27 -24.20 -25.84 -0.45
C PRO A 27 -24.03 -26.19 -1.94
N PRO A 28 -23.91 -27.48 -2.30
CA PRO A 28 -23.60 -27.92 -3.65
C PRO A 28 -24.63 -27.37 -4.65
N ARG A 29 -24.15 -26.61 -5.64
CA ARG A 29 -25.02 -26.08 -6.71
C ARG A 29 -25.40 -27.20 -7.66
N ARG A 30 -26.70 -27.46 -7.80
CA ARG A 30 -27.24 -28.34 -8.85
C ARG A 30 -27.21 -27.61 -10.19
N GLY A 31 -26.50 -28.15 -11.17
CA GLY A 31 -26.50 -27.65 -12.55
C GLY A 31 -25.19 -27.93 -13.30
N PRO A 32 -25.10 -27.52 -14.58
CA PRO A 32 -23.88 -27.60 -15.37
C PRO A 32 -22.74 -26.80 -14.72
N LYS A 33 -21.48 -27.19 -14.99
CA LYS A 33 -20.30 -26.48 -14.49
C LYS A 33 -20.38 -24.98 -14.85
N PRO A 34 -20.22 -24.06 -13.89
CA PRO A 34 -20.20 -22.63 -14.17
C PRO A 34 -19.10 -22.28 -15.17
N LYS A 35 -19.36 -21.35 -16.10
CA LYS A 35 -18.36 -20.86 -17.07
C LYS A 35 -17.37 -19.86 -16.45
N LEU A 36 -17.68 -19.31 -15.28
CA LEU A 36 -16.87 -18.35 -14.55
C LEU A 36 -16.64 -18.86 -13.13
N THR A 37 -15.56 -18.37 -12.54
CA THR A 37 -15.20 -18.57 -11.14
C THR A 37 -15.14 -17.23 -10.41
N THR A 38 -15.13 -17.23 -9.09
CA THR A 38 -14.90 -16.00 -8.31
C THR A 38 -13.54 -15.37 -8.64
N ALA A 39 -12.52 -16.19 -8.94
CA ALA A 39 -11.21 -15.70 -9.37
C ALA A 39 -11.28 -14.94 -10.71
N ASP A 40 -12.09 -15.40 -11.66
CA ASP A 40 -12.29 -14.68 -12.94
C ASP A 40 -12.94 -13.30 -12.71
N VAL A 41 -13.90 -13.22 -11.78
CA VAL A 41 -14.55 -11.96 -11.40
C VAL A 41 -13.57 -11.00 -10.75
N VAL A 42 -12.77 -11.49 -9.80
CA VAL A 42 -11.76 -10.68 -9.10
C VAL A 42 -10.68 -10.21 -10.07
N GLY A 43 -10.16 -11.08 -10.94
CA GLY A 43 -9.16 -10.70 -11.94
C GLY A 43 -9.66 -9.64 -12.91
N ALA A 44 -10.91 -9.73 -13.37
CA ALA A 44 -11.51 -8.68 -14.20
C ALA A 44 -11.66 -7.34 -13.45
N ALA A 45 -12.03 -7.39 -12.17
CA ALA A 45 -12.17 -6.19 -11.34
C ALA A 45 -10.81 -5.51 -11.07
N ILE A 46 -9.75 -6.29 -10.80
CA ILE A 46 -8.38 -5.78 -10.65
C ILE A 46 -7.92 -5.13 -11.96
N ALA A 47 -8.13 -5.79 -13.10
CA ALA A 47 -7.76 -5.22 -14.40
C ALA A 47 -8.47 -3.88 -14.68
N LEU A 48 -9.73 -3.71 -14.28
CA LEU A 48 -10.42 -2.41 -14.33
C LEU A 48 -9.77 -1.37 -13.41
N ALA A 49 -9.46 -1.76 -12.18
CA ALA A 49 -8.90 -0.87 -11.18
C ALA A 49 -7.47 -0.40 -11.55
N ASP A 50 -6.68 -1.28 -12.15
CA ASP A 50 -5.32 -0.98 -12.62
C ASP A 50 -5.31 -0.05 -13.84
N ALA A 51 -6.29 -0.20 -14.73
CA ALA A 51 -6.41 0.63 -15.94
C ALA A 51 -7.00 2.03 -15.67
N ASP A 52 -7.98 2.11 -14.78
CA ASP A 52 -8.71 3.34 -14.45
C ASP A 52 -8.42 3.77 -12.99
N THR A 53 -9.42 3.63 -12.12
CA THR A 53 -9.40 3.94 -10.68
C THR A 53 -10.31 2.96 -9.95
N ILE A 54 -10.26 2.94 -8.62
CA ILE A 54 -11.15 2.07 -7.84
C ILE A 54 -12.63 2.42 -8.02
N ASP A 55 -12.94 3.71 -8.28
CA ASP A 55 -14.29 4.19 -8.55
C ASP A 55 -14.89 3.58 -9.85
N ALA A 56 -14.03 3.19 -10.80
CA ALA A 56 -14.45 2.54 -12.03
C ALA A 56 -14.96 1.10 -11.80
N VAL A 57 -14.59 0.48 -10.68
CA VAL A 57 -14.97 -0.89 -10.33
C VAL A 57 -16.40 -0.92 -9.83
N THR A 58 -17.33 -1.20 -10.75
CA THR A 58 -18.74 -1.43 -10.45
C THR A 58 -19.14 -2.82 -10.92
N ILE A 59 -20.11 -3.46 -10.24
CA ILE A 59 -20.64 -4.78 -10.64
C ILE A 59 -21.04 -4.76 -12.12
N ARG A 60 -21.63 -3.67 -12.59
CA ARG A 60 -22.03 -3.53 -13.99
C ARG A 60 -20.82 -3.54 -14.94
N ARG A 61 -19.79 -2.74 -14.69
CA ARG A 61 -18.59 -2.69 -15.55
C ARG A 61 -17.83 -4.01 -15.55
N VAL A 62 -17.72 -4.68 -14.39
CA VAL A 62 -17.11 -6.01 -14.29
C VAL A 62 -17.89 -7.03 -15.13
N ALA A 63 -19.22 -6.98 -15.08
CA ALA A 63 -20.08 -7.87 -15.87
C ALA A 63 -19.95 -7.61 -17.38
N GLU A 64 -19.91 -6.35 -17.78
CA GLU A 64 -19.69 -5.93 -19.16
C GLU A 64 -18.34 -6.44 -19.69
N GLN A 65 -17.25 -6.32 -18.91
CA GLN A 65 -15.93 -6.84 -19.26
C GLN A 65 -15.91 -8.37 -19.40
N LEU A 66 -16.68 -9.08 -18.57
CA LEU A 66 -16.79 -10.54 -18.62
C LEU A 66 -17.83 -11.05 -19.64
N GLY A 67 -18.55 -10.16 -20.32
CA GLY A 67 -19.59 -10.51 -21.29
C GLY A 67 -20.79 -11.23 -20.67
N VAL A 68 -21.12 -10.95 -19.40
CA VAL A 68 -22.24 -11.56 -18.67
C VAL A 68 -23.21 -10.52 -18.15
N SER A 69 -24.38 -10.95 -17.68
CA SER A 69 -25.33 -10.05 -17.02
C SER A 69 -24.85 -9.66 -15.61
N PRO A 70 -25.11 -8.44 -15.13
CA PRO A 70 -24.82 -8.07 -13.74
C PRO A 70 -25.46 -9.01 -12.70
N MET A 71 -26.64 -9.55 -13.01
CA MET A 71 -27.33 -10.51 -12.13
C MET A 71 -26.52 -11.80 -11.93
N SER A 72 -25.73 -12.20 -12.93
CA SER A 72 -24.86 -13.37 -12.85
C SER A 72 -23.70 -13.15 -11.88
N LEU A 73 -23.19 -11.92 -11.73
CA LEU A 73 -22.09 -11.62 -10.80
C LEU A 73 -22.48 -11.74 -9.34
N TYR A 74 -23.72 -11.41 -8.99
CA TYR A 74 -24.23 -11.57 -7.62
C TYR A 74 -24.22 -13.03 -7.13
N THR A 75 -24.04 -14.00 -8.04
CA THR A 75 -23.86 -15.41 -7.66
C THR A 75 -22.45 -15.77 -7.21
N TYR A 76 -21.47 -14.91 -7.48
CA TYR A 76 -20.05 -15.06 -7.12
C TYR A 76 -19.64 -14.09 -6.02
N VAL A 77 -20.10 -12.84 -6.10
CA VAL A 77 -19.79 -11.77 -5.14
C VAL A 77 -21.08 -11.05 -4.73
N PRO A 78 -21.43 -11.00 -3.43
CA PRO A 78 -22.70 -10.41 -2.96
C PRO A 78 -22.84 -8.92 -3.26
N GLY A 79 -21.72 -8.20 -3.33
CA GLY A 79 -21.70 -6.77 -3.49
C GLY A 79 -20.30 -6.24 -3.80
N ARG A 80 -20.21 -4.91 -3.88
CA ARG A 80 -18.97 -4.19 -4.17
C ARG A 80 -17.98 -4.29 -3.02
N ALA A 81 -18.44 -4.19 -1.76
CA ALA A 81 -17.57 -4.32 -0.59
C ALA A 81 -16.89 -5.70 -0.54
N GLU A 82 -17.64 -6.79 -0.71
CA GLU A 82 -17.06 -8.13 -0.74
C GLU A 82 -16.12 -8.32 -1.94
N LEU A 83 -16.42 -7.69 -3.09
CA LEU A 83 -15.51 -7.68 -4.22
C LEU A 83 -14.19 -6.95 -3.91
N LEU A 84 -14.24 -5.81 -3.21
CA LEU A 84 -13.05 -5.07 -2.78
C LEU A 84 -12.19 -5.90 -1.82
N ASP A 85 -12.80 -6.56 -0.83
CA ASP A 85 -12.10 -7.49 0.05
C ASP A 85 -11.39 -8.62 -0.73
N LEU A 86 -12.08 -9.23 -1.68
CA LEU A 86 -11.51 -10.28 -2.53
C LEU A 86 -10.38 -9.77 -3.42
N MET A 87 -10.51 -8.55 -3.96
CA MET A 87 -9.45 -7.92 -4.76
C MET A 87 -8.20 -7.65 -3.92
N ILE A 88 -8.36 -7.09 -2.71
CA ILE A 88 -7.25 -6.81 -1.80
C ILE A 88 -6.50 -8.11 -1.46
N ASP A 89 -7.24 -9.14 -1.07
CA ASP A 89 -6.63 -10.43 -0.73
C ASP A 89 -5.93 -11.07 -1.93
N HIS A 90 -6.53 -11.00 -3.12
CA HIS A 90 -5.89 -11.49 -4.34
C HIS A 90 -4.58 -10.76 -4.64
N ALA A 91 -4.55 -9.43 -4.53
CA ALA A 91 -3.34 -8.64 -4.74
C ALA A 91 -2.25 -8.98 -3.71
N HIS A 92 -2.61 -9.22 -2.45
CA HIS A 92 -1.65 -9.71 -1.44
C HIS A 92 -1.08 -11.09 -1.78
N GLY A 93 -1.82 -11.92 -2.52
CA GLY A 93 -1.36 -13.23 -3.01
C GLY A 93 -0.24 -13.14 -4.05
N GLU A 94 0.01 -11.96 -4.63
CA GLU A 94 1.10 -11.72 -5.58
C GLU A 94 2.45 -11.46 -4.89
N LEU A 95 2.46 -11.29 -3.57
CA LEU A 95 3.68 -11.04 -2.82
C LEU A 95 4.61 -12.27 -2.85
N PRO A 96 5.93 -12.09 -3.08
CA PRO A 96 6.88 -13.20 -3.10
C PRO A 96 6.96 -13.94 -1.76
N VAL A 97 7.27 -15.23 -1.85
CA VAL A 97 7.64 -16.03 -0.68
C VAL A 97 8.98 -15.52 -0.14
N PRO A 98 9.08 -15.16 1.15
CA PRO A 98 10.32 -14.65 1.73
C PRO A 98 11.41 -15.73 1.75
N ASP A 99 12.66 -15.31 1.52
CA ASP A 99 13.83 -16.17 1.69
C ASP A 99 14.12 -16.36 3.19
N PRO A 100 14.01 -17.58 3.73
CA PRO A 100 14.22 -17.84 5.16
C PRO A 100 15.69 -17.68 5.60
N ALA A 101 16.63 -17.56 4.66
CA ALA A 101 18.04 -17.35 4.97
C ALA A 101 18.39 -15.89 5.30
N LEU A 102 17.47 -14.94 5.07
CA LEU A 102 17.70 -13.53 5.33
C LEU A 102 17.68 -13.22 6.83
N GLY A 103 18.65 -12.41 7.28
CA GLY A 103 18.55 -11.78 8.60
C GLY A 103 17.40 -10.78 8.66
N TRP A 104 16.88 -10.50 9.86
CA TRP A 104 15.69 -9.65 10.10
C TRP A 104 15.69 -8.34 9.31
N ARG A 105 16.85 -7.66 9.24
CA ARG A 105 17.01 -6.38 8.56
C ARG A 105 16.83 -6.52 7.04
N ALA A 106 17.41 -7.54 6.45
CA ALA A 106 17.27 -7.83 5.02
C ALA A 106 15.85 -8.33 4.69
N ALA A 107 15.26 -9.13 5.58
CA ALA A 107 13.88 -9.60 5.44
C ALA A 107 12.86 -8.44 5.44
N LEU A 108 12.93 -7.53 6.41
CA LEU A 108 12.08 -6.33 6.44
C LEU A 108 12.32 -5.40 5.25
N THR A 109 13.56 -5.31 4.76
CA THR A 109 13.87 -4.54 3.56
C THR A 109 13.17 -5.13 2.33
N ALA A 110 13.29 -6.43 2.11
CA ALA A 110 12.62 -7.13 1.02
C ALA A 110 11.09 -7.02 1.12
N ILE A 111 10.52 -7.16 2.33
CA ILE A 111 9.09 -6.96 2.57
C ILE A 111 8.63 -5.56 2.14
N ALA A 112 9.39 -4.53 2.54
CA ALA A 112 9.06 -3.15 2.22
C ALA A 112 9.17 -2.88 0.70
N GLU A 113 10.17 -3.44 0.03
CA GLU A 113 10.35 -3.33 -1.42
C GLU A 113 9.25 -4.06 -2.21
N ASP A 114 8.86 -5.26 -1.78
CA ASP A 114 7.77 -6.01 -2.39
C ASP A 114 6.44 -5.26 -2.25
N GLN A 115 6.19 -4.68 -1.08
CA GLN A 115 4.99 -3.89 -0.84
C GLN A 115 5.00 -2.58 -1.65
N TRP A 116 6.17 -1.93 -1.78
CA TRP A 116 6.34 -0.76 -2.65
C TRP A 116 5.99 -1.12 -4.10
N ALA A 117 6.52 -2.23 -4.61
CA ALA A 117 6.26 -2.71 -5.96
C ALA A 117 4.77 -3.07 -6.15
N LEU A 118 4.15 -3.69 -5.15
CA LEU A 118 2.72 -4.02 -5.17
C LEU A 118 1.86 -2.75 -5.30
N PHE A 119 2.14 -1.69 -4.53
CA PHE A 119 1.39 -0.44 -4.65
C PHE A 119 1.57 0.25 -6.01
N HIS A 120 2.75 0.14 -6.62
CA HIS A 120 2.97 0.70 -7.96
C HIS A 120 2.28 -0.13 -9.06
N ARG A 121 2.14 -1.45 -8.86
CA ARG A 121 1.38 -2.34 -9.74
C ARG A 121 -0.13 -2.11 -9.61
N HIS A 122 -0.61 -1.94 -8.38
CA HIS A 122 -2.02 -1.78 -8.03
C HIS A 122 -2.27 -0.48 -7.23
N PRO A 123 -2.23 0.71 -7.87
CA PRO A 123 -2.37 2.00 -7.18
C PRO A 123 -3.68 2.16 -6.39
N TRP A 124 -4.73 1.42 -6.76
CA TRP A 124 -6.02 1.43 -6.10
C TRP A 124 -5.96 0.90 -4.65
N LEU A 125 -4.97 0.08 -4.27
CA LEU A 125 -4.77 -0.38 -2.89
C LEU A 125 -4.56 0.77 -1.89
N LEU A 126 -4.09 1.93 -2.36
CA LEU A 126 -3.89 3.13 -1.54
C LEU A 126 -5.14 4.01 -1.42
N GLN A 127 -6.19 3.70 -2.18
CA GLN A 127 -7.45 4.45 -2.22
C GLN A 127 -8.52 3.83 -1.31
N VAL A 128 -8.35 2.56 -0.92
CA VAL A 128 -9.29 1.81 -0.08
C VAL A 128 -8.92 1.93 1.40
N THR A 129 -9.92 2.22 2.23
CA THR A 129 -9.78 2.21 3.70
C THR A 129 -9.79 0.77 4.20
N THR A 130 -8.67 0.28 4.73
CA THR A 130 -8.53 -1.11 5.19
C THR A 130 -8.85 -1.30 6.68
N SER A 131 -9.45 -0.32 7.36
CA SER A 131 -9.66 -0.35 8.83
C SER A 131 -10.56 -1.49 9.31
N ARG A 132 -11.35 -2.09 8.41
CA ARG A 132 -12.22 -3.26 8.68
C ARG A 132 -12.18 -4.31 7.57
N SER A 133 -11.07 -4.43 6.84
CA SER A 133 -10.97 -5.43 5.76
C SER A 133 -11.16 -6.84 6.32
N ALA A 134 -11.98 -7.65 5.64
CA ALA A 134 -12.10 -9.06 5.97
C ALA A 134 -10.72 -9.72 5.79
N LEU A 135 -10.21 -10.35 6.86
CA LEU A 135 -8.91 -10.99 6.83
C LEU A 135 -8.99 -12.27 6.00
N GLY A 136 -8.60 -12.18 4.73
CA GLY A 136 -8.47 -13.32 3.82
C GLY A 136 -7.16 -14.08 4.00
N PRO A 137 -7.04 -15.26 3.36
CA PRO A 137 -5.89 -16.14 3.54
C PRO A 137 -4.56 -15.50 3.11
N HIS A 138 -4.53 -14.72 2.02
CA HIS A 138 -3.30 -14.08 1.58
C HIS A 138 -2.95 -12.87 2.44
N SER A 139 -3.96 -12.15 2.94
CA SER A 139 -3.77 -11.04 3.88
C SER A 139 -3.21 -11.52 5.22
N PHE A 140 -3.67 -12.68 5.71
CA PHE A 140 -3.07 -13.36 6.86
C PHE A 140 -1.65 -13.84 6.57
N ALA A 141 -1.42 -14.47 5.41
CA ALA A 141 -0.10 -14.94 5.02
C ALA A 141 0.92 -13.79 4.92
N LYS A 142 0.49 -12.62 4.41
CA LYS A 142 1.27 -11.39 4.41
C LYS A 142 1.65 -10.94 5.81
N TYR A 143 0.68 -10.89 6.74
CA TYR A 143 0.94 -10.46 8.12
C TYR A 143 1.85 -11.45 8.87
N GLU A 144 1.62 -12.76 8.70
CA GLU A 144 2.50 -13.82 9.23
C GLU A 144 3.94 -13.66 8.71
N ARG A 145 4.10 -13.40 7.41
CA ARG A 145 5.41 -13.12 6.79
C ARG A 145 6.11 -11.92 7.44
N GLU A 146 5.36 -10.86 7.71
CA GLU A 146 5.87 -9.64 8.33
C GLU A 146 6.32 -9.87 9.78
N LEU A 147 5.51 -10.59 10.56
CA LEU A 147 5.84 -10.93 11.94
C LEU A 147 7.04 -11.87 12.04
N ARG A 148 7.15 -12.88 11.16
CA ARG A 148 8.30 -13.80 11.13
C ARG A 148 9.62 -13.08 10.87
N ALA A 149 9.61 -11.98 10.13
CA ALA A 149 10.82 -11.21 9.87
C ALA A 149 11.41 -10.56 11.14
N VAL A 150 10.58 -10.34 12.17
CA VAL A 150 10.97 -9.71 13.45
C VAL A 150 10.87 -10.67 14.64
N GLU A 151 10.48 -11.92 14.42
CA GLU A 151 10.38 -12.93 15.47
C GLU A 151 11.76 -13.21 16.10
N GLY A 152 11.81 -13.23 17.43
CA GLY A 152 13.02 -13.65 18.16
C GLY A 152 14.16 -12.62 18.21
N ILE A 153 13.98 -11.40 17.67
CA ILE A 153 15.04 -10.37 17.68
C ILE A 153 15.10 -9.56 19.00
N GLY A 154 14.26 -9.88 19.98
CA GLY A 154 14.19 -9.17 21.27
C GLY A 154 13.09 -8.11 21.37
N LEU A 155 12.10 -8.16 20.48
CA LEU A 155 10.82 -7.46 20.58
C LEU A 155 9.78 -8.37 21.25
N ASP A 156 8.87 -7.78 22.01
CA ASP A 156 7.65 -8.48 22.44
C ASP A 156 6.56 -8.42 21.35
N ASP A 157 5.46 -9.18 21.52
CA ASP A 157 4.41 -9.29 20.50
C ASP A 157 3.78 -7.94 20.12
N VAL A 158 3.65 -7.01 21.07
CA VAL A 158 3.08 -5.67 20.83
C VAL A 158 4.05 -4.84 20.01
N GLU A 159 5.34 -4.95 20.30
CA GLU A 159 6.39 -4.27 19.56
C GLU A 159 6.63 -4.87 18.17
N MET A 160 6.44 -6.19 18.00
CA MET A 160 6.47 -6.82 16.68
C MET A 160 5.39 -6.22 15.77
N ASP A 161 4.15 -6.14 16.27
CA ASP A 161 3.05 -5.49 15.53
C ASP A 161 3.35 -4.02 15.23
N ALA A 162 3.81 -3.25 16.22
CA ALA A 162 4.14 -1.84 16.06
C ALA A 162 5.30 -1.61 15.07
N ALA A 163 6.33 -2.47 15.07
CA ALA A 163 7.45 -2.40 14.14
C ALA A 163 7.02 -2.68 12.70
N VAL A 164 6.19 -3.71 12.49
CA VAL A 164 5.60 -4.03 11.19
C VAL A 164 4.70 -2.89 10.71
N ALA A 165 3.83 -2.36 11.57
CA ALA A 165 2.96 -1.23 11.25
C ALA A 165 3.76 0.03 10.87
N LEU A 166 4.87 0.30 11.55
CA LEU A 166 5.76 1.43 11.25
C LEU A 166 6.40 1.30 9.86
N VAL A 167 6.95 0.13 9.55
CA VAL A 167 7.58 -0.14 8.23
C VAL A 167 6.54 -0.05 7.11
N THR A 168 5.43 -0.78 7.24
CA THR A 168 4.37 -0.82 6.21
C THR A 168 3.68 0.54 6.05
N GLY A 169 3.54 1.32 7.13
CA GLY A 169 3.01 2.68 7.11
C GLY A 169 3.91 3.67 6.36
N LEU A 170 5.23 3.56 6.55
CA LEU A 170 6.21 4.32 5.77
C LEU A 170 6.08 3.99 4.27
N VAL A 171 6.04 2.71 3.90
CA VAL A 171 5.90 2.28 2.50
C VAL A 171 4.61 2.85 1.90
N ARG A 172 3.49 2.72 2.61
CA ARG A 172 2.18 3.24 2.17
C ARG A 172 2.24 4.74 1.91
N THR A 173 2.84 5.51 2.82
CA THR A 173 2.93 6.98 2.72
C THR A 173 3.78 7.40 1.53
N THR A 174 4.96 6.82 1.40
CA THR A 174 5.91 7.19 0.34
C THR A 174 5.48 6.69 -1.03
N ALA A 175 4.85 5.51 -1.13
CA ALA A 175 4.25 5.03 -2.38
C ALA A 175 3.08 5.93 -2.82
N ARG A 176 2.27 6.42 -1.88
CA ARG A 176 1.20 7.39 -2.16
C ARG A 176 1.76 8.68 -2.74
N SER A 177 2.78 9.28 -2.10
CA SER A 177 3.46 10.47 -2.64
C SER A 177 4.01 10.23 -4.05
N SER A 178 4.63 9.07 -4.30
CA SER A 178 5.13 8.67 -5.63
C SER A 178 4.03 8.67 -6.69
N LEU A 179 2.90 8.03 -6.39
CA LEU A 179 1.79 7.90 -7.31
C LEU A 179 1.03 9.22 -7.52
N ASP A 180 0.90 10.04 -6.48
CA ASP A 180 0.30 11.37 -6.55
C ASP A 180 1.16 12.32 -7.39
N ALA A 181 2.49 12.29 -7.24
CA ALA A 181 3.42 13.03 -8.09
C ALA A 181 3.28 12.62 -9.56
N ALA A 182 3.30 11.30 -9.83
CA ALA A 182 3.12 10.79 -11.19
C ALA A 182 1.75 11.16 -11.78
N ARG A 183 0.68 11.17 -10.97
CA ARG A 183 -0.65 11.60 -11.38
C ARG A 183 -0.68 13.09 -11.72
N LEU A 184 -0.06 13.93 -10.90
CA LEU A 184 0.00 15.37 -11.12
C LEU A 184 0.68 15.70 -12.46
N VAL A 185 1.78 15.01 -12.79
CA VAL A 185 2.45 15.16 -14.09
C VAL A 185 1.51 14.79 -15.24
N ARG A 186 0.79 13.66 -15.15
CA ARG A 186 -0.16 13.22 -16.19
C ARG A 186 -1.32 14.20 -16.39
N THR A 187 -1.87 14.76 -15.31
CA THR A 187 -3.05 15.63 -15.39
C THR A 187 -2.71 17.08 -15.74
N SER A 188 -1.58 17.59 -15.26
CA SER A 188 -1.14 18.97 -15.52
C SER A 188 -0.31 19.11 -16.79
N GLY A 189 0.32 18.02 -17.26
CA GLY A 189 1.29 18.03 -18.36
C GLY A 189 2.62 18.68 -18.00
N LEU A 190 2.88 18.95 -16.72
CA LEU A 190 4.11 19.58 -16.24
C LEU A 190 4.85 18.64 -15.28
N THR A 191 6.15 18.49 -15.51
CA THR A 191 7.06 17.95 -14.51
C THR A 191 7.27 18.97 -13.38
N ASP A 192 7.70 18.49 -12.21
CA ASP A 192 8.06 19.35 -11.07
C ASP A 192 9.08 20.42 -11.44
N ALA A 193 10.12 20.06 -12.20
CA ALA A 193 11.12 21.01 -12.69
C ALA A 193 10.50 22.10 -13.56
N GLN A 194 9.61 21.75 -14.50
CA GLN A 194 8.92 22.71 -15.36
C GLN A 194 7.94 23.58 -14.58
N TRP A 195 7.29 23.02 -13.55
CA TRP A 195 6.45 23.81 -12.66
C TRP A 195 7.29 24.83 -11.89
N TRP A 196 8.44 24.40 -11.35
CA TRP A 196 9.36 25.27 -10.61
C TRP A 196 9.99 26.36 -11.48
N GLU A 197 10.34 26.06 -12.73
CA GLU A 197 10.83 27.05 -13.69
C GLU A 197 9.84 28.21 -13.89
N ARG A 198 8.53 27.92 -13.83
CA ARG A 198 7.46 28.93 -13.92
C ARG A 198 7.19 29.63 -12.59
N ALA A 199 7.26 28.92 -11.47
CA ALA A 199 6.92 29.44 -10.15
C ALA A 199 8.05 30.27 -9.50
N ALA A 200 9.31 29.91 -9.74
CA ALA A 200 10.46 30.54 -9.09
C ALA A 200 10.57 32.07 -9.34
N PRO A 201 10.36 32.60 -10.57
CA PRO A 201 10.37 34.05 -10.79
C PRO A 201 9.27 34.78 -10.04
N VAL A 202 8.09 34.15 -9.89
CA VAL A 202 6.97 34.73 -9.12
C VAL A 202 7.31 34.78 -7.64
N LEU A 203 7.85 33.69 -7.08
CA LEU A 203 8.26 33.65 -5.67
C LEU A 203 9.39 34.66 -5.36
N ALA A 204 10.36 34.80 -6.27
CA ALA A 204 11.43 35.79 -6.12
C ALA A 204 10.92 37.24 -6.05
N GLY A 205 9.75 37.52 -6.66
CA GLY A 205 9.10 38.82 -6.61
C GLY A 205 8.26 39.08 -5.35
N ILE A 206 8.10 38.10 -4.45
CA ILE A 206 7.30 38.23 -3.21
C ILE A 206 8.27 38.46 -2.03
N PRO A 207 8.35 39.68 -1.46
CA PRO A 207 9.27 39.96 -0.36
C PRO A 207 9.06 39.05 0.87
N ALA A 208 7.80 38.70 1.14
CA ALA A 208 7.46 37.77 2.21
C ALA A 208 8.01 36.35 1.99
N ALA A 209 8.28 35.94 0.75
CA ALA A 209 8.85 34.64 0.41
C ALA A 209 10.40 34.67 0.33
N ALA A 210 11.03 35.81 0.62
CA ALA A 210 12.48 35.95 0.53
C ALA A 210 13.20 34.99 1.50
N ALA A 211 14.38 34.52 1.09
CA ALA A 211 15.18 33.59 1.88
C ALA A 211 15.57 34.15 3.26
N GLU A 212 15.61 35.47 3.43
CA GLU A 212 15.83 36.14 4.72
C GLU A 212 14.73 35.81 5.75
N HIS A 213 13.48 35.63 5.29
CA HIS A 213 12.35 35.24 6.14
C HIS A 213 12.31 33.73 6.37
N TYR A 214 12.77 32.93 5.41
CA TYR A 214 12.75 31.46 5.47
C TYR A 214 14.10 30.81 5.10
N PRO A 215 15.18 31.07 5.87
CA PRO A 215 16.54 30.69 5.46
C PRO A 215 16.75 29.18 5.42
N LEU A 216 16.17 28.45 6.38
CA LEU A 216 16.28 26.99 6.42
C LEU A 216 15.47 26.32 5.30
N ALA A 217 14.22 26.73 5.09
CA ALA A 217 13.37 26.18 4.04
C ALA A 217 13.95 26.45 2.65
N SER A 218 14.50 27.66 2.43
CA SER A 218 15.16 28.01 1.17
C SER A 218 16.39 27.15 0.92
N ARG A 219 17.29 27.03 1.90
CA ARG A 219 18.51 26.23 1.76
C ARG A 219 18.21 24.73 1.56
N VAL A 220 17.30 24.17 2.36
CA VAL A 220 16.95 22.74 2.26
C VAL A 220 16.17 22.45 0.98
N GLY A 221 15.20 23.29 0.63
CA GLY A 221 14.41 23.15 -0.58
C GLY A 221 15.27 23.28 -1.85
N GLN A 222 16.22 24.21 -1.86
CA GLN A 222 17.19 24.33 -2.96
C GLN A 222 18.05 23.07 -3.09
N ALA A 223 18.65 22.60 -1.98
CA ALA A 223 19.50 21.41 -2.02
C ALA A 223 18.73 20.15 -2.44
N ALA A 224 17.50 19.96 -1.94
CA ALA A 224 16.64 18.86 -2.35
C ALA A 224 16.22 18.96 -3.83
N GLY A 225 15.82 20.17 -4.25
CA GLY A 225 15.45 20.47 -5.63
C GLY A 225 16.58 20.19 -6.62
N GLU A 226 17.80 20.60 -6.30
CA GLU A 226 19.01 20.34 -7.09
C GLU A 226 19.37 18.86 -7.13
N ALA A 227 19.28 18.16 -6.00
CA ALA A 227 19.63 16.74 -5.91
C ALA A 227 18.67 15.82 -6.66
N HIS A 228 17.37 16.14 -6.64
CA HIS A 228 16.32 15.28 -7.17
C HIS A 228 15.69 15.78 -8.48
N ASN A 229 16.02 17.00 -8.91
CA ASN A 229 15.36 17.69 -10.02
C ASN A 229 13.83 17.73 -9.88
N ALA A 230 13.36 17.79 -8.62
CA ALA A 230 11.95 17.74 -8.23
C ALA A 230 11.79 18.33 -6.82
N ALA A 231 10.56 18.70 -6.43
CA ALA A 231 10.31 19.21 -5.09
C ALA A 231 10.48 18.12 -4.01
N GLU A 232 10.24 16.87 -4.39
CA GLU A 232 10.36 15.68 -3.56
C GLU A 232 10.86 14.50 -4.40
N ASP A 233 11.58 13.57 -3.79
CA ASP A 233 11.86 12.23 -4.34
C ASP A 233 11.28 11.18 -3.38
N PRO A 234 10.04 10.71 -3.62
CA PRO A 234 9.40 9.73 -2.75
C PRO A 234 10.15 8.41 -2.65
N ALA A 235 10.89 8.01 -3.69
CA ALA A 235 11.67 6.78 -3.69
C ALA A 235 12.93 6.92 -2.82
N TYR A 236 13.57 8.09 -2.84
CA TYR A 236 14.62 8.43 -1.89
C TYR A 236 14.08 8.48 -0.46
N THR A 237 12.97 9.17 -0.23
CA THR A 237 12.32 9.26 1.10
C THR A 237 11.98 7.87 1.65
N PHE A 238 11.47 6.97 0.79
CA PHE A 238 11.24 5.56 1.14
C PHE A 238 12.52 4.87 1.64
N ARG A 239 13.59 4.86 0.83
CA ARG A 239 14.85 4.18 1.19
C ARG A 239 15.52 4.79 2.42
N PHE A 240 15.55 6.12 2.49
CA PHE A 240 16.12 6.83 3.63
C PHE A 240 15.32 6.54 4.90
N GLY A 241 13.99 6.69 4.85
CA GLY A 241 13.11 6.43 5.98
C GLY A 241 13.21 4.99 6.47
N LEU A 242 13.24 4.03 5.55
CA LEU A 242 13.33 2.60 5.88
C LEU A 242 14.62 2.31 6.63
N ALA A 243 15.75 2.82 6.12
CA ALA A 243 17.03 2.65 6.79
C ALA A 243 17.01 3.26 8.21
N ARG A 244 16.41 4.44 8.40
CA ARG A 244 16.30 5.08 9.73
C ARG A 244 15.40 4.32 10.69
N VAL A 245 14.28 3.78 10.20
CA VAL A 245 13.38 2.94 11.01
C VAL A 245 14.11 1.69 11.48
N LEU A 246 14.82 1.01 10.56
CA LEU A 246 15.58 -0.20 10.89
C LEU A 246 16.73 0.10 11.86
N ASP A 247 17.46 1.21 11.70
CA ASP A 247 18.49 1.66 12.65
C ASP A 247 17.90 1.88 14.07
N GLY A 248 16.69 2.44 14.14
CA GLY A 248 15.98 2.66 15.41
C GLY A 248 15.60 1.36 16.10
N ILE A 249 15.08 0.37 15.35
CA ILE A 249 14.75 -0.97 15.86
C ILE A 249 16.03 -1.66 16.36
N GLU A 250 17.11 -1.60 15.57
CA GLU A 250 18.40 -2.20 15.92
C GLU A 250 18.96 -1.61 17.23
N THR A 251 18.85 -0.29 17.40
CA THR A 251 19.26 0.40 18.63
C THR A 251 18.46 -0.11 19.84
N LEU A 252 17.14 -0.28 19.70
CA LEU A 252 16.27 -0.77 20.77
C LEU A 252 16.65 -2.19 21.22
N ILE A 253 16.80 -3.12 20.26
CA ILE A 253 17.10 -4.53 20.57
C ILE A 253 18.52 -4.71 21.11
N THR A 254 19.47 -3.91 20.63
CA THR A 254 20.86 -3.93 21.11
C THR A 254 20.95 -3.44 22.56
N ALA A 255 20.29 -2.31 22.88
CA ALA A 255 20.26 -1.76 24.23
C ALA A 255 19.59 -2.71 25.25
N ARG A 256 18.64 -3.54 24.81
CA ARG A 256 18.04 -4.59 25.66
C ARG A 256 18.98 -5.75 25.91
N SER A 257 19.63 -6.24 24.85
CA SER A 257 20.58 -7.35 24.93
C SER A 257 21.75 -7.02 25.87
N GLN A 258 22.24 -5.78 25.83
CA GLN A 258 23.28 -5.29 26.75
C GLN A 258 22.80 -5.28 28.21
N ARG A 259 21.63 -4.68 28.50
CA ARG A 259 21.05 -4.65 29.86
C ARG A 259 20.73 -6.04 30.42
N ALA A 260 20.40 -7.01 29.57
CA ALA A 260 20.17 -8.38 30.00
C ALA A 260 21.48 -9.05 30.41
N SER A 261 22.57 -8.80 29.67
CA SER A 261 23.91 -9.32 29.98
C SER A 261 24.45 -8.74 31.30
N GLU A 262 24.30 -7.43 31.51
CA GLU A 262 24.71 -6.73 32.75
C GLU A 262 23.96 -7.18 34.01
N ARG A 263 22.78 -7.79 33.88
CA ARG A 263 22.00 -8.33 35.02
C ARG A 263 22.35 -9.78 35.36
N GLN A 264 23.09 -10.46 34.50
CA GLN A 264 23.52 -11.85 34.68
C GLN A 264 24.94 -11.97 35.25
N GLU A 265 25.68 -10.86 35.29
CA GLU A 265 26.98 -10.70 35.98
C GLU A 265 26.79 -10.17 37.41
#